data_AF-A0A2M8G2E4-F1
#
_entry.id   AF-A0A2M8G2E4-F1
#
_cell.length_a   1.000
_cell.length_b   1.000
_cell.length_c   1.000
_cell.angle_alpha   90.00
_cell.angle_beta   90.00
_cell.angle_gamma   90.00
#
_symmetry.space_group_name_H-M   'P 1'
#
loop_
_entity.id
_entity.type
_entity.pdbx_description
1 polymer ?
#
loop_
_entity_poly.entity_id
_entity_poly.type
_entity_poly.pdbx_seq_one_letter_code
_entity_poly.pdbx_strand_id
1 'polypeptide(L)'
;FARNFVRFKKSLKPTGKYYLRSKLIEKKVPNEIIEKTLSESLDEPSEIEELADSWLSHHKNIPREKLYEKLSRHLLSRGFEWEKVREVVAEKM
;
A
#
# COMPACT_ATOMS: atom_id res chain seq x y z
N PHE A 1 20.16 0.45 7.15
CA PHE A 1 19.19 -0.67 7.30
C PHE A 1 17.78 -0.30 6.84
N ALA A 2 17.08 0.63 7.51
CA ALA A 2 15.66 0.93 7.24
C ALA A 2 15.34 1.28 5.77
N ARG A 3 16.11 2.19 5.15
CA ARG A 3 15.96 2.56 3.73
C ARG A 3 16.08 1.34 2.79
N ASN A 4 17.11 0.51 2.97
CA ASN A 4 17.28 -0.70 2.16
C ASN A 4 16.14 -1.70 2.38
N PHE A 5 15.64 -1.82 3.61
CA PHE A 5 14.49 -2.67 3.92
C PHE A 5 13.22 -2.21 3.19
N VAL A 6 12.93 -0.90 3.22
CA VAL A 6 11.79 -0.30 2.49
C VAL A 6 11.93 -0.55 0.99
N ARG A 7 13.08 -0.24 0.41
CA ARG A 7 13.35 -0.45 -1.02
C ARG A 7 13.16 -1.92 -1.41
N PHE A 8 13.71 -2.84 -0.62
CA PHE A 8 13.58 -4.28 -0.86
C PHE A 8 12.13 -4.77 -0.74
N LYS A 9 11.35 -4.25 0.21
CA LYS A 9 9.94 -4.63 0.36
C LYS A 9 9.11 -4.15 -0.82
N LYS A 10 9.25 -2.88 -1.20
CA LYS A 10 8.57 -2.31 -2.37
C LYS A 10 8.95 -3.01 -3.67
N SER A 11 10.22 -3.43 -3.84
CA SER A 11 10.65 -4.17 -5.03
C SER A 11 10.06 -5.58 -5.14
N LEU A 12 9.59 -6.18 -4.04
CA LEU A 12 8.94 -7.50 -4.08
C LEU A 12 7.46 -7.39 -4.41
N LYS A 13 6.76 -6.46 -3.75
CA LYS A 13 5.34 -6.17 -3.96
C LYS A 13 5.04 -4.73 -3.55
N PRO A 14 4.07 -4.07 -4.22
CA PRO A 14 3.53 -2.81 -3.74
C PRO A 14 2.99 -2.93 -2.31
N THR A 15 3.53 -2.10 -1.42
CA THR A 15 3.15 -2.02 -0.01
C THR A 15 3.24 -0.58 0.47
N GLY A 16 2.28 -0.16 1.27
CA GLY A 16 2.21 1.21 1.73
C GLY A 16 2.92 1.50 3.05
N LYS A 17 2.97 2.78 3.39
CA LYS A 17 3.70 3.35 4.52
C LYS A 17 3.35 2.72 5.85
N TYR A 18 2.07 2.41 6.11
CA TYR A 18 1.63 1.86 7.38
C TYR A 18 2.11 0.42 7.58
N TYR A 19 2.14 -0.37 6.51
CA TYR A 19 2.68 -1.73 6.55
C TYR A 19 4.19 -1.68 6.81
N LEU A 20 4.91 -0.83 6.09
CA LEU A 20 6.35 -0.65 6.26
C LEU A 20 6.70 -0.17 7.69
N ARG A 21 5.92 0.77 8.23
CA ARG A 21 6.04 1.25 9.61
C ARG A 21 5.91 0.11 10.62
N SER A 22 4.85 -0.69 10.50
CA SER A 22 4.65 -1.87 11.38
C SER A 22 5.85 -2.81 11.32
N LYS A 23 6.38 -3.08 10.12
CA LYS A 23 7.54 -3.98 9.95
C LYS A 23 8.85 -3.41 10.49
N LEU A 24 9.04 -2.08 10.46
CA LEU A 24 10.20 -1.45 11.07
C LEU A 24 10.10 -1.44 12.60
N ILE A 25 8.89 -1.23 13.15
CA ILE A 25 8.62 -1.34 14.60
C ILE A 25 8.87 -2.77 15.10
N GLU A 26 8.36 -3.79 14.41
CA GLU A 26 8.62 -5.21 14.71
C GLU A 26 10.13 -5.52 14.74
N LYS A 27 10.93 -4.81 13.94
CA LYS A 27 12.38 -4.93 13.85
C LYS A 27 13.13 -4.04 14.85
N LYS A 28 12.41 -3.39 15.78
CA LYS A 28 12.96 -2.52 16.82
C LYS A 28 13.79 -1.36 16.24
N VAL A 29 13.42 -0.86 15.06
CA VAL A 29 14.04 0.34 14.49
C VAL A 29 13.54 1.56 15.29
N PRO A 30 14.43 2.47 15.74
CA PRO A 30 14.02 3.68 16.46
C PRO A 30 13.02 4.52 15.66
N ASN A 31 12.00 5.07 16.33
CA ASN A 31 10.93 5.84 15.69
C ASN A 31 11.46 7.00 14.84
N GLU A 32 12.49 7.72 15.29
CA GLU A 32 13.11 8.80 14.51
C GLU A 32 13.66 8.33 13.16
N ILE A 33 14.23 7.13 13.11
CA ILE A 33 14.74 6.52 11.87
C ILE A 33 13.57 6.09 10.99
N ILE A 34 12.48 5.59 11.58
CA ILE A 34 11.26 5.19 10.86
C ILE A 34 10.65 6.41 10.19
N GLU A 35 10.36 7.46 10.95
CA GLU A 35 9.70 8.66 10.42
C GLU A 35 10.56 9.32 9.32
N LYS A 36 11.87 9.43 9.53
CA LYS A 36 12.80 9.92 8.49
C LYS A 36 12.81 9.04 7.23
N THR A 37 12.73 7.72 7.38
CA THR A 37 12.76 6.80 6.24
C THR A 37 11.44 6.82 5.47
N LEU A 38 10.32 6.93 6.16
CA LEU A 38 8.98 6.89 5.56
C LEU A 38 8.53 8.25 5.03
N SER A 39 9.05 9.37 5.55
CA SER A 39 8.82 10.70 4.95
C SER A 39 9.36 10.79 3.52
N GLU A 40 10.43 10.04 3.22
CA GLU A 40 11.03 9.93 1.87
C GLU A 40 10.32 8.88 1.00
N SER A 41 9.52 7.98 1.59
CA SER A 41 8.89 6.85 0.90
C SER A 41 7.38 7.00 0.93
N LEU A 42 6.89 7.84 0.02
CA LEU A 42 5.45 8.04 -0.17
C LEU A 42 4.81 6.82 -0.83
N ASP A 43 3.54 6.60 -0.51
CA ASP A 43 2.66 5.70 -1.26
C ASP A 43 2.44 6.30 -2.65
N GLU A 44 3.14 5.84 -3.67
CA GLU A 44 2.98 6.41 -5.01
C GLU A 44 1.65 5.93 -5.62
N PRO A 45 0.85 6.81 -6.25
CA PRO A 45 -0.40 6.40 -6.90
C PRO A 45 -0.21 5.23 -7.87
N SER A 46 0.90 5.23 -8.64
CA SER A 46 1.29 4.16 -9.55
C SER A 46 1.42 2.79 -8.88
N GLU A 47 1.98 2.70 -7.67
CA GLU A 47 2.10 1.45 -6.90
C GLU A 47 0.72 0.92 -6.47
N ILE A 48 -0.18 1.84 -6.11
CA ILE A 48 -1.56 1.51 -5.71
C ILE A 48 -2.35 1.03 -6.92
N GLU A 49 -2.23 1.72 -8.05
CA GLU A 49 -2.85 1.36 -9.33
C GLU A 49 -2.39 0.00 -9.84
N GLU A 50 -1.08 -0.26 -9.85
CA GLU A 50 -0.52 -1.56 -10.26
C GLU A 50 -1.12 -2.70 -9.43
N LEU A 51 -1.20 -2.50 -8.11
CA LEU A 51 -1.79 -3.50 -7.23
C LEU A 51 -3.30 -3.65 -7.44
N ALA A 52 -4.01 -2.54 -7.66
CA ALA A 52 -5.44 -2.56 -7.94
C ALA A 52 -5.73 -3.35 -9.23
N ASP A 53 -5.01 -3.07 -10.31
CA ASP A 53 -5.17 -3.76 -11.60
C ASP A 53 -4.82 -5.24 -11.50
N SER A 54 -3.73 -5.57 -10.80
CA SER A 54 -3.38 -6.95 -10.50
C SER A 54 -4.51 -7.65 -9.74
N TRP A 55 -5.07 -7.02 -8.72
CA TRP A 55 -6.15 -7.61 -7.94
C TRP A 55 -7.43 -7.79 -8.76
N LEU A 56 -7.83 -6.79 -9.55
CA LEU A 56 -9.00 -6.81 -10.43
C LEU A 56 -8.90 -7.92 -11.49
N SER A 57 -7.70 -8.13 -12.05
CA SER A 57 -7.47 -9.19 -13.04
C SER A 57 -7.76 -10.60 -12.49
N HIS A 58 -7.58 -10.80 -11.18
CA HIS A 58 -7.86 -12.06 -10.49
C HIS A 58 -9.30 -12.14 -9.93
N HIS A 59 -10.04 -11.03 -9.90
CA HIS A 59 -11.36 -10.92 -9.24
C HIS A 59 -12.43 -10.36 -10.18
N LYS A 60 -12.57 -10.95 -11.37
CA LYS A 60 -13.44 -10.44 -12.46
C LYS A 60 -14.94 -10.45 -12.17
N ASN A 61 -15.40 -11.26 -11.22
CA ASN A 61 -16.84 -11.50 -10.95
C ASN A 61 -17.34 -10.83 -9.67
N ILE A 62 -16.70 -9.75 -9.22
CA ILE A 62 -17.17 -9.01 -8.04
C ILE A 62 -18.31 -8.07 -8.46
N PRO A 63 -19.48 -8.13 -7.79
CA PRO A 63 -20.55 -7.17 -8.02
C PRO A 63 -20.06 -5.73 -7.83
N ARG A 64 -20.48 -4.81 -8.70
CA ARG A 64 -20.03 -3.40 -8.68
C ARG A 64 -20.27 -2.76 -7.30
N GLU A 65 -21.38 -3.07 -6.64
CA GLU A 65 -21.68 -2.56 -5.28
C GLU A 65 -20.66 -3.00 -4.21
N LYS A 66 -19.97 -4.14 -4.40
CA LYS A 66 -18.98 -4.68 -3.47
C LYS A 66 -17.55 -4.37 -3.90
N LEU A 67 -17.37 -3.86 -5.11
CA LEU A 67 -16.05 -3.60 -5.68
C LEU A 67 -15.30 -2.57 -4.84
N TYR A 68 -15.96 -1.45 -4.53
CA TYR A 68 -15.41 -0.39 -3.71
C TYR A 68 -14.87 -0.91 -2.37
N GLU A 69 -15.73 -1.62 -1.61
CA GLU A 69 -15.40 -2.15 -0.30
C GLU A 69 -14.25 -3.15 -0.37
N LYS A 70 -14.31 -4.11 -1.29
CA LYS A 70 -13.32 -5.19 -1.38
C LYS A 70 -11.97 -4.71 -1.88
N LEU A 71 -11.94 -3.85 -2.90
CA LEU A 71 -10.71 -3.27 -3.41
C LEU A 71 -10.08 -2.34 -2.37
N SER A 72 -10.86 -1.46 -1.75
CA SER A 72 -10.37 -0.58 -0.67
C SER A 72 -9.78 -1.40 0.49
N ARG A 73 -10.48 -2.44 0.94
CA ARG A 73 -9.99 -3.35 1.98
C ARG A 73 -8.68 -4.02 1.58
N HIS A 74 -8.56 -4.46 0.32
CA HIS A 74 -7.34 -5.06 -0.19
C HIS A 74 -6.15 -4.08 -0.11
N LEU A 75 -6.32 -2.88 -0.63
CA LEU A 75 -5.26 -1.86 -0.66
C LEU A 75 -4.91 -1.39 0.76
N LEU A 76 -5.88 -1.13 1.62
CA LEU A 76 -5.66 -0.78 3.03
C LEU A 76 -4.93 -1.89 3.81
N SER A 77 -5.25 -3.17 3.54
CA SER A 77 -4.53 -4.29 4.18
C SER A 77 -3.06 -4.37 3.78
N ARG A 78 -2.68 -3.72 2.67
CA ARG A 78 -1.28 -3.55 2.24
C ARG A 78 -0.63 -2.31 2.81
N GLY A 79 -1.35 -1.56 3.64
CA GLY A 79 -0.85 -0.44 4.43
C GLY A 79 -0.76 0.88 3.67
N PHE A 80 -1.48 1.03 2.57
CA PHE A 80 -1.57 2.30 1.84
C PHE A 80 -2.44 3.32 2.59
N GLU A 81 -2.16 4.59 2.35
CA GLU A 81 -2.93 5.72 2.86
C GLU A 81 -4.34 5.78 2.31
N TRP A 82 -5.30 6.02 3.22
CA TRP A 82 -6.72 6.03 2.89
C TRP A 82 -7.08 7.02 1.79
N GLU A 83 -6.54 8.24 1.82
CA GLU A 83 -6.86 9.26 0.83
C GLU A 83 -6.47 8.79 -0.59
N LYS A 84 -5.27 8.25 -0.74
CA LYS A 84 -4.77 7.73 -2.02
C LYS A 84 -5.50 6.47 -2.48
N VAL A 85 -5.81 5.57 -1.54
CA VAL A 85 -6.65 4.40 -1.84
C VAL A 85 -8.00 4.83 -2.37
N ARG A 86 -8.64 5.81 -1.72
CA ARG A 86 -9.95 6.32 -2.13
C ARG A 86 -9.91 6.90 -3.54
N GLU A 87 -8.88 7.68 -3.87
CA GLU A 87 -8.67 8.24 -5.22
C GLU A 87 -8.57 7.14 -6.27
N VAL A 88 -7.64 6.19 -6.09
CA VAL A 88 -7.42 5.10 -7.06
C VAL A 88 -8.66 4.21 -7.20
N VAL A 89 -9.34 3.86 -6.09
CA VAL A 89 -10.57 3.07 -6.19
C VAL A 89 -11.68 3.83 -6.92
N ALA A 90 -11.79 5.15 -6.75
CA ALA A 90 -12.76 5.97 -7.46
C ALA A 90 -12.56 5.95 -8.99
N GLU A 91 -11.30 5.91 -9.45
CA GLU A 91 -10.96 5.84 -10.88
C GLU A 91 -11.25 4.48 -11.53
N LYS A 92 -11.32 3.40 -10.73
CA LYS A 92 -11.55 2.03 -11.22
C LYS A 92 -13.03 1.61 -11.24
N MET A 93 -13.95 2.50 -10.83
CA MET A 93 -15.40 2.23 -10.74
C MET A 93 -16.16 2.68 -11.98
#